data_AF-A0A6B2JNQ7-F1
#
_entry.id   AF-A0A6B2JNQ7-F1
#
_cell.length_a   1.000
_cell.length_b   1.000
_cell.length_c   1.000
_cell.angle_alpha   90.00
_cell.angle_beta   90.00
_cell.angle_gamma   90.00
#
_symmetry.space_group_name_H-M   'P 1'
#
loop_
_entity.id
_entity.type
_entity.pdbx_description
1 polymer ?
#
loop_
_entity_poly.entity_id
_entity_poly.type
_entity_poly.pdbx_seq_one_letter_code
_entity_poly.pdbx_strand_id
1 'polypeptide(L)'
;MINAMDKLQALSSKLNFKNFSHGYNNSTKRLNKDFNYAFSMEFNSTAERDNYESDPIHINIAKQHLLPLINNTESILVFDF
;
A
#
# COMPACT_ATOMS: atom_id res chain seq x y z
N MET A 1 -9.92 -6.10 0.18
CA MET A 1 -8.83 -5.22 -0.29
C MET A 1 -9.25 -3.76 -0.37
N ILE A 2 -10.32 -3.42 -1.11
CA ILE A 2 -10.81 -2.03 -1.28
C ILE A 2 -10.96 -1.28 0.06
N ASN A 3 -11.70 -1.82 1.03
CA ASN A 3 -11.87 -1.18 2.34
C ASN A 3 -10.56 -0.92 3.11
N ALA A 4 -9.51 -1.72 2.88
CA ALA A 4 -8.20 -1.51 3.50
C ALA A 4 -7.45 -0.35 2.82
N MET A 5 -7.60 -0.22 1.51
CA MET A 5 -7.02 0.87 0.73
C MET A 5 -7.70 2.21 1.02
N ASP A 6 -9.02 2.25 1.16
CA ASP A 6 -9.75 3.47 1.54
C ASP A 6 -9.26 4.02 2.89
N LYS A 7 -8.98 3.11 3.84
CA LYS A 7 -8.40 3.45 5.16
C LYS A 7 -6.98 3.97 5.04
N LEU A 8 -6.16 3.36 4.19
CA LEU A 8 -4.81 3.87 3.91
C LEU A 8 -4.89 5.26 3.28
N GLN A 9 -5.69 5.44 2.23
CA GLN A 9 -5.85 6.71 1.51
C GLN A 9 -6.28 7.86 2.43
N ALA A 10 -7.13 7.60 3.42
CA ALA A 10 -7.55 8.59 4.41
C ALA A 10 -6.38 9.20 5.22
N LEU A 11 -5.25 8.48 5.33
CA LEU A 11 -4.05 8.97 6.01
C LEU A 11 -3.28 10.03 5.20
N SER A 12 -3.59 10.25 3.92
CA SER A 12 -2.89 11.21 3.06
C SER A 12 -2.84 12.60 3.67
N SER A 13 -3.95 13.03 4.29
CA SER A 13 -4.06 14.34 4.96
C SER A 13 -3.15 14.49 6.18
N LYS A 14 -2.75 13.39 6.83
CA LYS A 14 -1.91 13.37 8.03
C LYS A 14 -0.44 13.07 7.71
N LEU A 15 -0.19 12.17 6.76
CA LEU A 15 1.13 11.61 6.46
C LEU A 15 1.73 12.13 5.14
N ASN A 16 1.09 13.14 4.55
CA ASN A 16 1.61 13.94 3.42
C ASN A 16 1.99 13.15 2.15
N PHE A 17 1.44 11.97 1.92
CA PHE A 17 1.54 11.31 0.62
C PHE A 17 0.41 11.79 -0.32
N LYS A 18 0.67 11.74 -1.62
CA LYS A 18 -0.23 12.16 -2.69
C LYS A 18 -0.38 11.08 -3.77
N ASN A 19 -1.24 11.32 -4.75
CA ASN A 19 -1.45 10.45 -5.92
C ASN A 19 -1.68 8.97 -5.54
N PHE A 20 -2.41 8.74 -4.45
CA PHE A 20 -2.78 7.39 -4.02
C PHE A 20 -3.70 6.73 -5.05
N SER A 21 -3.29 5.59 -5.58
CA SER A 21 -4.04 4.80 -6.54
C SER A 21 -3.92 3.33 -6.17
N HIS A 22 -4.96 2.55 -6.46
CA HIS A 22 -4.96 1.12 -6.16
C HIS A 22 -5.93 0.37 -7.07
N GLY A 23 -5.69 -0.93 -7.26
CA GLY A 23 -6.54 -1.73 -8.12
C GLY A 23 -6.13 -3.19 -8.23
N TYR A 24 -7.04 -3.99 -8.78
CA TYR A 24 -6.77 -5.38 -9.12
C TYR A 24 -5.89 -5.46 -10.37
N ASN A 25 -4.96 -6.40 -10.34
CA ASN A 25 -4.20 -6.76 -11.53
C ASN A 25 -5.12 -7.46 -12.53
N ASN A 26 -5.31 -6.86 -13.70
CA ASN A 26 -6.13 -7.39 -14.79
C ASN A 26 -5.29 -7.89 -15.98
N SER A 27 -3.98 -8.12 -15.78
CA SER A 27 -3.08 -8.58 -16.82
C SER A 27 -3.46 -9.95 -17.35
N THR A 28 -3.66 -10.05 -18.67
CA THR A 28 -3.95 -11.31 -19.36
C THR A 28 -2.70 -12.14 -19.65
N LYS A 29 -1.51 -11.54 -19.55
CA LYS A 29 -0.23 -12.15 -19.93
C LYS A 29 0.36 -13.07 -18.86
N ARG A 30 -0.26 -13.16 -17.67
CA ARG A 30 0.16 -14.00 -16.53
C ARG A 30 1.63 -13.84 -16.10
N LEU A 31 2.22 -12.68 -16.36
CA LEU A 31 3.59 -12.34 -15.92
C LEU A 31 3.62 -11.74 -14.51
N ASN A 32 2.47 -11.67 -13.85
CA ASN A 32 2.29 -11.03 -12.55
C ASN A 32 2.72 -11.89 -11.37
N LYS A 33 3.21 -13.12 -11.58
CA LYS A 33 3.66 -14.02 -10.49
C LYS A 33 2.65 -14.10 -9.33
N ASP A 34 1.38 -14.25 -9.67
CA ASP A 34 0.24 -14.31 -8.73
C ASP A 34 -0.04 -13.06 -7.88
N PHE A 35 0.71 -11.96 -8.05
CA PHE A 35 0.34 -10.66 -7.49
C PHE A 35 -0.93 -10.14 -8.18
N ASN A 36 -2.03 -10.11 -7.44
CA ASN A 36 -3.38 -9.84 -7.97
C ASN A 36 -3.91 -8.44 -7.63
N TYR A 37 -3.13 -7.64 -6.89
CA TYR A 37 -3.49 -6.30 -6.46
C TYR A 37 -2.25 -5.42 -6.33
N ALA A 38 -2.40 -4.13 -6.56
CA ALA A 38 -1.35 -3.15 -6.33
C ALA A 38 -1.95 -1.84 -5.79
N PHE A 39 -1.12 -1.09 -5.09
CA PHE A 39 -1.35 0.32 -4.80
C PHE A 39 -0.05 1.09 -4.98
N SER A 40 -0.17 2.38 -5.28
CA SER A 40 0.94 3.32 -5.42
C SER A 40 0.60 4.59 -4.67
N MET A 41 1.62 5.25 -4.14
CA MET A 41 1.51 6.58 -3.57
C MET A 41 2.82 7.32 -3.83
N GLU A 42 2.76 8.64 -3.78
CA GLU A 42 3.92 9.49 -4.02
C GLU A 42 4.23 10.32 -2.78
N PHE A 43 5.53 10.50 -2.54
CA PHE A 43 6.08 11.38 -1.52
C PHE A 43 6.91 12.46 -2.21
N ASN A 44 6.96 13.68 -1.66
CA ASN A 44 7.83 14.73 -2.18
C ASN A 44 9.30 14.53 -1.78
N SER A 45 9.54 13.72 -0.75
CA SER A 45 10.88 13.41 -0.26
C SER A 45 10.92 12.05 0.45
N THR A 46 12.12 11.49 0.58
CA THR A 46 12.35 10.27 1.37
C THR A 46 11.98 10.47 2.84
N ALA A 47 12.18 11.67 3.39
CA ALA A 47 11.80 11.97 4.78
C ALA A 47 10.28 11.86 5.02
N GLU A 48 9.44 12.24 4.07
CA GLU A 48 7.99 12.03 4.15
C GLU A 48 7.64 10.54 4.11
N ARG A 49 8.32 9.76 3.26
CA ARG A 49 8.16 8.30 3.21
C ARG A 49 8.56 7.65 4.54
N ASP A 50 9.68 8.05 5.12
CA ASP A 50 10.19 7.49 6.39
C ASP A 50 9.24 7.81 7.56
N ASN A 51 8.63 9.01 7.56
CA ASN A 51 7.59 9.37 8.52
C ASN A 51 6.32 8.52 8.35
N TYR A 52 5.90 8.24 7.11
CA TYR A 52 4.78 7.35 6.84
C TYR A 52 5.06 5.92 7.31
N GLU A 53 6.26 5.40 7.02
CA GLU A 53 6.67 4.03 7.34
C GLU A 53 6.68 3.77 8.85
N SER A 54 7.15 4.76 9.62
CA SER A 54 7.23 4.68 11.08
C SER A 54 5.94 5.09 11.83
N ASP A 55 4.93 5.66 11.15
CA ASP A 55 3.73 6.15 11.81
C ASP A 55 2.88 4.99 12.40
N PRO A 56 2.52 5.06 13.71
CA PRO A 56 1.76 4.01 14.37
C PRO A 56 0.37 3.74 13.76
N ILE A 57 -0.27 4.74 13.15
CA ILE A 57 -1.60 4.60 12.55
C ILE A 57 -1.49 3.81 11.25
N HIS A 58 -0.49 4.11 10.40
CA HIS A 58 -0.18 3.30 9.22
C HIS A 58 0.07 1.83 9.61
N ILE A 59 0.96 1.60 10.59
CA ILE A 59 1.28 0.25 11.08
C ILE A 59 0.02 -0.47 11.58
N ASN A 60 -0.84 0.21 12.33
CA ASN A 60 -2.07 -0.38 12.84
C ASN A 60 -3.07 -0.72 11.72
N ILE A 61 -3.25 0.17 10.74
CA ILE A 61 -4.11 -0.09 9.57
C ILE A 61 -3.58 -1.29 8.77
N ALA A 62 -2.27 -1.35 8.52
CA ALA A 62 -1.66 -2.49 7.85
C ALA A 62 -1.95 -3.80 8.61
N LYS A 63 -1.69 -3.83 9.92
CA LYS A 63 -1.92 -5.01 10.77
C LYS A 63 -3.38 -5.44 10.84
N GLN A 64 -4.31 -4.50 10.96
CA GLN A 64 -5.74 -4.80 11.18
C GLN A 64 -6.51 -5.06 9.89
N HIS A 65 -6.08 -4.46 8.78
CA HIS A 65 -6.89 -4.43 7.56
C HIS A 65 -6.20 -4.96 6.31
N LEU A 66 -4.85 -4.96 6.25
CA LEU A 66 -4.11 -5.44 5.09
C LEU A 66 -3.54 -6.85 5.31
N LEU A 67 -2.78 -7.05 6.39
CA LEU A 67 -2.12 -8.33 6.70
C LEU A 67 -3.09 -9.53 6.79
N PRO A 68 -4.33 -9.39 7.31
CA PRO A 68 -5.29 -10.51 7.31
C PRO A 68 -5.80 -10.90 5.92
N LEU A 69 -5.56 -10.08 4.89
CA LEU A 69 -6.02 -10.31 3.51
C LEU A 69 -4.96 -10.94 2.62
N ILE A 70 -3.74 -11.12 3.12
CA ILE A 70 -2.61 -11.68 2.39
C ILE A 70 -2.19 -13.00 3.04
N ASN A 71 -1.63 -13.91 2.24
CA ASN A 71 -1.25 -15.23 2.75
C ASN A 71 -0.09 -15.14 3.74
N ASN A 72 0.96 -14.41 3.36
CA ASN A 72 2.17 -14.19 4.15
C ASN A 72 2.94 -12.96 3.61
N THR A 73 4.06 -12.62 4.24
CA THR A 73 4.91 -11.50 3.82
C THR A 73 5.57 -11.70 2.45
N GLU A 74 5.80 -12.95 2.03
CA GLU A 74 6.32 -13.26 0.68
C GLU A 74 5.31 -12.93 -0.43
N SER A 75 4.04 -12.69 -0.06
CA SER A 75 2.98 -12.23 -0.96
C SER A 75 2.98 -10.71 -1.15
N ILE A 76 4.01 -10.00 -0.67
CA ILE A 76 4.17 -8.56 -0.80
C ILE A 76 5.45 -8.26 -1.58
N LEU A 77 5.34 -7.38 -2.58
CA LEU A 77 6.46 -6.76 -3.25
C LEU A 77 6.36 -5.24 -3.06
N VAL A 78 7.40 -4.62 -2.53
CA VAL A 78 7.50 -3.17 -2.34
C VAL A 78 8.75 -2.66 -3.05
N PHE A 79 8.63 -1.53 -3.73
CA PHE A 79 9.76 -0.84 -4.35
C PHE A 79 9.51 0.67 -4.35
N ASP A 80 10.58 1.43 -4.13
CA ASP A 80 10.62 2.90 -4.30
C ASP A 80 11.32 3.19 -5.64
N PHE A 81 10.83 4.17 -6.40
CA PHE A 81 11.38 4.55 -7.71
C PHE A 81 11.34 6.06 -7.96
#